data_AF-A0AAV6BAL9-F1
#
_entry.id   AF-A0AAV6BAL9-F1
#
_cell.length_a   1.000
_cell.length_b   1.000
_cell.length_c   1.000
_cell.angle_alpha   90.00
_cell.angle_beta   90.00
_cell.angle_gamma   90.00
#
_symmetry.space_group_name_H-M   'P 1'
#
loop_
_entity.id
_entity.type
_entity.pdbx_description
1 polymer ?
#
loop_
_entity_poly.entity_id
_entity_poly.type
_entity_poly.pdbx_seq_one_letter_code
_entity_poly.pdbx_strand_id
1 'polypeptide(L)'
;MKPSRSDARQAELFTEAWLPPRHPFRLRVNDLFRSEGRLCRVIRVTECAAVVLMNMPERIFTTRFDKPVKFRQPPLLFRISANAAVEILNRKGA
;
A
#
# COMPACT_ATOMS: atom_id res chain seq x y z
N MET A 1 10.07 -34.81 5.65
CA MET A 1 11.24 -34.10 5.11
C MET A 1 11.28 -32.72 5.78
N LYS A 2 12.21 -32.47 6.72
CA LYS A 2 12.34 -31.14 7.36
C LYS A 2 13.17 -30.26 6.41
N PRO A 3 12.75 -29.03 6.07
CA PRO A 3 13.58 -28.15 5.26
C PRO A 3 14.89 -27.89 6.01
N SER A 4 16.02 -28.14 5.35
CA SER A 4 17.35 -27.83 5.88
C SER A 4 17.44 -26.32 6.08
N ARG A 5 18.01 -25.91 7.21
CA ARG A 5 18.06 -24.51 7.67
C ARG A 5 18.91 -23.58 6.78
N SER A 6 19.55 -24.12 5.74
CA SER A 6 20.54 -23.43 4.90
C SER A 6 20.35 -23.82 3.44
N ASP A 7 19.17 -23.56 2.90
CA ASP A 7 18.98 -23.59 1.45
C ASP A 7 19.65 -22.35 0.85
N ALA A 8 20.79 -22.54 0.19
CA ALA A 8 21.57 -21.46 -0.41
C ALA A 8 20.74 -20.62 -1.40
N ARG A 9 19.77 -21.23 -2.07
CA ARG A 9 18.85 -20.53 -2.98
C ARG A 9 17.92 -19.58 -2.22
N GLN A 10 17.53 -19.98 -1.01
CA GLN A 10 16.72 -19.14 -0.14
C GLN A 10 17.54 -17.97 0.39
N ALA A 11 18.79 -18.21 0.79
CA ALA A 11 19.71 -17.17 1.25
C ALA A 11 20.00 -16.14 0.15
N GLU A 12 20.24 -16.57 -1.09
CA GLU A 12 20.40 -15.68 -2.26
C GLU A 12 19.14 -14.86 -2.52
N LEU A 13 17.95 -15.48 -2.56
CA LEU A 13 16.68 -14.79 -2.77
C LEU A 13 16.41 -13.70 -1.71
N PHE A 14 16.71 -14.00 -0.44
CA PHE A 14 16.58 -12.99 0.60
C PHE A 14 17.65 -11.91 0.47
N THR A 15 18.90 -12.25 0.12
CA THR A 15 19.98 -11.26 -0.07
C THR A 15 19.66 -10.26 -1.19
N GLU A 16 19.06 -10.73 -2.30
CA GLU A 16 18.56 -9.87 -3.38
C GLU A 16 17.37 -9.01 -2.93
N ALA A 17 16.49 -9.53 -2.08
CA ALA A 17 15.39 -8.77 -1.48
C ALA A 17 15.86 -7.66 -0.50
N TRP A 18 17.07 -7.79 0.05
CA TRP A 18 17.70 -6.81 0.95
C TRP A 18 18.57 -5.78 0.25
N LEU A 19 18.87 -5.94 -1.05
CA LEU A 19 19.52 -4.87 -1.81
C LEU A 19 18.60 -3.64 -1.79
N PRO A 20 19.09 -2.47 -1.37
CA PRO A 20 18.30 -1.24 -1.44
C PRO A 20 17.93 -1.06 -2.91
N PRO A 21 16.63 -1.02 -3.27
CA PRO A 21 16.27 -0.89 -4.65
C PRO A 21 16.85 0.45 -5.13
N ARG A 22 17.70 0.41 -6.15
CA ARG A 22 18.04 1.63 -6.91
C ARG A 22 16.70 2.12 -7.44
N HIS A 23 16.07 3.11 -6.82
CA HIS A 23 14.67 3.46 -7.11
C HIS A 23 14.59 4.54 -8.20
N PRO A 24 14.29 4.21 -9.48
CA PRO A 24 13.91 5.19 -10.49
C PRO A 24 12.44 5.65 -10.36
N PHE A 25 11.68 5.10 -9.41
CA PHE A 25 10.24 5.30 -9.38
C PHE A 25 9.83 6.63 -8.75
N ARG A 26 8.83 7.28 -9.34
CA ARG A 26 8.29 8.55 -8.84
C ARG A 26 7.71 8.40 -7.45
N LEU A 27 6.96 7.34 -7.19
CA LEU A 27 6.37 7.05 -5.88
C LEU A 27 7.35 6.35 -4.95
N ARG A 28 7.26 6.70 -3.66
CA ARG A 28 8.04 6.15 -2.56
C ARG A 28 7.12 5.66 -1.46
N VAL A 29 7.62 4.71 -0.67
CA VAL A 29 6.92 4.27 0.53
C VAL A 29 6.68 5.47 1.44
N ASN A 30 5.48 5.54 2.03
CA ASN A 30 4.97 6.65 2.85
C ASN A 30 4.62 7.93 2.12
N ASP A 31 4.69 7.99 0.78
CA ASP A 31 4.08 9.11 0.06
C ASP A 31 2.57 9.19 0.35
N LEU A 32 2.09 10.41 0.51
CA LEU A 32 0.69 10.73 0.72
C LEU A 32 0.14 11.47 -0.49
N PHE A 33 -1.03 11.05 -0.98
CA PHE A 33 -1.71 11.70 -2.09
C PHE A 33 -3.23 11.60 -1.92
N ARG A 34 -3.99 12.27 -2.79
CA ARG A 34 -5.45 12.13 -2.85
C ARG A 34 -5.90 11.32 -4.06
N SER A 35 -6.83 10.39 -3.82
CA SER A 35 -7.56 9.66 -4.86
C SER A 35 -9.05 9.76 -4.56
N GLU A 36 -9.87 10.17 -5.53
CA GLU A 36 -11.32 10.35 -5.32
C GLU A 36 -11.65 11.23 -4.09
N GLY A 37 -10.84 12.27 -3.87
CA GLY A 37 -10.97 13.17 -2.71
C GLY A 37 -10.51 12.60 -1.37
N ARG A 38 -10.07 11.34 -1.29
CA ARG A 38 -9.66 10.66 -0.05
C ARG A 38 -8.14 10.59 0.09
N LEU A 39 -7.68 10.58 1.34
CA LEU A 39 -6.25 10.46 1.65
C LEU A 39 -5.78 9.02 1.47
N CYS A 40 -4.69 8.87 0.72
CA CYS A 40 -4.05 7.60 0.40
C CYS A 40 -2.60 7.61 0.88
N ARG A 41 -2.09 6.45 1.28
CA ARG A 41 -0.69 6.24 1.67
C ARG A 41 -0.08 5.10 0.88
N VAL A 42 1.08 5.32 0.28
CA VAL A 42 1.86 4.25 -0.35
C VAL A 42 2.51 3.40 0.74
N ILE A 43 2.27 2.09 0.72
CA ILE A 43 2.81 1.15 1.72
C ILE A 43 3.93 0.27 1.18
N ARG A 44 3.98 0.08 -0.15
CA ARG A 44 5.03 -0.69 -0.83
C ARG A 44 5.18 -0.17 -2.26
N VAL A 45 6.41 -0.11 -2.75
CA VAL A 45 6.71 0.19 -4.14
C VAL A 45 7.61 -0.92 -4.67
N THR A 46 7.21 -1.53 -5.78
CA THR A 46 8.04 -2.46 -6.55
C THR A 46 8.14 -1.99 -8.00
N GLU A 47 8.93 -2.69 -8.79
CA GLU A 47 9.02 -2.45 -10.23
C GLU A 47 7.67 -2.60 -10.95
N CYS A 48 6.83 -3.56 -10.53
CA CYS A 48 5.51 -3.75 -11.12
C CYS A 48 4.48 -2.67 -10.72
N ALA A 49 4.43 -2.30 -9.44
CA ALA A 49 3.37 -1.42 -8.93
C ALA A 49 3.69 -0.79 -7.56
N ALA A 50 3.04 0.34 -7.29
CA ALA A 50 2.88 0.87 -5.94
C ALA A 50 1.59 0.31 -5.31
N VAL A 51 1.71 -0.26 -4.12
CA VAL A 51 0.58 -0.70 -3.30
C VAL A 51 0.17 0.45 -2.38
N VAL A 52 -1.10 0.79 -2.41
CA VAL A 52 -1.68 1.95 -1.75
C VAL A 52 -2.74 1.52 -0.76
N LEU A 53 -2.69 2.13 0.41
CA LEU A 53 -3.69 2.04 1.47
C LEU A 53 -4.59 3.28 1.43
N MET A 54 -5.90 3.08 1.45
CA MET A 54 -6.89 4.15 1.54
C MET A 54 -7.87 3.89 2.68
N ASN A 55 -8.14 4.91 3.48
CA ASN A 55 -9.15 4.82 4.52
C ASN A 55 -10.56 4.78 3.91
N MET A 56 -11.41 3.89 4.42
CA MET A 56 -12.80 3.78 4.01
C MET A 56 -13.71 4.45 5.04
N PRO A 57 -14.72 5.22 4.60
CA PRO A 57 -15.62 5.90 5.52
C PRO A 57 -16.49 4.91 6.29
N GLU A 58 -16.88 5.29 7.49
CA GLU A 58 -17.89 4.58 8.28
C GLU A 58 -19.23 4.63 7.52
N ARG A 59 -19.89 3.47 7.44
CA ARG A 59 -21.22 3.36 6.84
C ARG A 59 -22.24 3.25 7.96
N ILE A 60 -23.35 3.97 7.83
CA ILE A 60 -24.50 3.85 8.73
C ILE A 60 -25.61 3.19 7.91
N PHE A 61 -26.15 2.09 8.42
CA PHE A 61 -27.33 1.46 7.83
C PHE A 61 -28.38 1.19 8.89
N THR A 62 -29.64 1.33 8.47
CA THR A 62 -30.80 0.94 9.27
C THR A 62 -31.02 -0.55 9.08
N THR A 63 -30.99 -1.30 10.19
CA THR A 63 -31.29 -2.73 10.18
C THR A 63 -32.80 -2.95 10.00
N ARG A 64 -33.22 -4.18 9.70
CA ARG A 64 -34.65 -4.57 9.69
C ARG A 64 -35.38 -4.33 11.02
N PHE A 65 -34.66 -4.10 12.11
CA PHE A 65 -35.21 -3.81 13.44
C PHE A 65 -35.19 -2.30 13.76
N ASP A 66 -35.07 -1.45 12.73
CA ASP A 66 -35.01 0.01 12.82
C ASP A 66 -33.87 0.56 13.71
N LYS A 67 -32.89 -0.29 14.03
CA LYS A 67 -31.70 0.11 14.78
C LYS A 67 -30.59 0.55 13.82
N PRO A 68 -29.98 1.74 14.03
CA PRO A 68 -28.83 2.16 13.25
C PRO A 68 -27.60 1.37 13.67
N VAL A 69 -26.91 0.79 12.70
CA VAL A 69 -25.63 0.10 12.91
C VAL A 69 -24.54 0.88 12.19
N LYS A 70 -23.45 1.15 12.92
CA LYS A 70 -22.22 1.73 12.38
C LYS A 70 -21.28 0.62 11.97
N PHE A 71 -20.86 0.64 10.71
CA PHE A 71 -19.95 -0.34 10.15
C PHE A 71 -18.66 0.34 9.67
N ARG A 72 -17.56 -0.03 10.32
CA ARG A 72 -16.21 0.42 9.96
C ARG A 72 -15.60 -0.62 9.04
N GLN A 73 -15.46 -0.25 7.77
CA GLN A 73 -14.82 -1.11 6.79
C GLN A 73 -13.31 -1.15 7.04
N PRO A 74 -12.65 -2.29 6.76
CA PRO A 74 -11.21 -2.30 6.70
C PRO A 74 -10.73 -1.32 5.61
N PRO A 75 -9.52 -0.76 5.74
CA PRO A 75 -8.92 0.06 4.70
C PRO A 75 -8.85 -0.67 3.36
N LEU A 76 -9.05 0.06 2.26
CA LEU A 76 -8.91 -0.49 0.91
C LEU A 76 -7.44 -0.56 0.52
N LEU A 77 -7.05 -1.69 -0.07
CA LEU A 77 -5.75 -1.90 -0.69
C LEU A 77 -5.93 -2.00 -2.21
N PHE A 78 -5.21 -1.16 -2.95
CA PHE A 78 -5.20 -1.20 -4.41
C PHE A 78 -3.80 -0.93 -4.96
N ARG A 79 -3.63 -1.15 -6.26
CA ARG A 79 -2.36 -1.01 -6.97
C ARG A 79 -2.46 0.08 -8.03
N ILE A 80 -1.42 0.91 -8.11
CA ILE A 80 -1.23 1.91 -9.16
C ILE A 80 0.19 1.77 -9.75
N SER A 81 0.43 2.40 -10.89
CA SER A 81 1.79 2.48 -11.45
C SER A 81 2.75 3.14 -10.45
N ALA A 82 3.96 2.60 -10.32
CA ALA A 82 5.00 3.17 -9.49
C ALA A 82 5.44 4.59 -9.96
N ASN A 83 5.13 4.93 -11.21
CA ASN A 83 5.40 6.22 -11.85
C ASN A 83 4.14 7.07 -12.06
N ALA A 84 3.03 6.75 -11.39
CA ALA A 84 1.77 7.46 -11.54
C ALA A 84 1.93 8.97 -11.30
N ALA A 85 1.31 9.79 -12.15
CA ALA A 85 1.33 11.25 -12.12
C ALA A 85 0.38 11.86 -11.05
N VAL A 86 0.38 11.32 -9.82
CA VAL A 86 -0.41 11.85 -8.70
C VAL A 86 0.29 13.03 -8.00
N GLU A 87 -0.47 13.92 -7.38
CA GLU A 87 0.07 15.00 -6.56
C GLU A 87 0.52 14.46 -5.19
N ILE A 88 1.80 14.63 -4.85
CA ILE A 88 2.37 14.11 -3.61
C ILE A 88 2.37 15.23 -2.56
N LEU A 89 1.60 15.05 -1.49
CA LEU A 89 1.32 16.08 -0.50
C LEU A 89 2.42 16.26 0.55
N ASN A 90 3.24 15.22 0.78
CA ASN A 90 4.21 15.19 1.87
C ASN A 90 5.66 15.37 1.43
N ARG A 91 5.91 15.77 0.18
CA ARG A 91 7.24 16.15 -0.30
C ARG A 91 7.34 17.67 -0.29
N LYS A 92 8.18 18.21 0.60
CA LYS A 92 8.52 19.64 0.58
C LYS A 92 9.56 19.88 -0.51
N GLY A 93 9.25 20.73 -1.49
CA GLY A 93 10.20 21.21 -2.50
C GLY A 93 10.32 20.36 -3.76
N ALA A 94 9.20 19.90 -4.33
CA ALA A 94 9.17 19.47 -5.73
C ALA A 94 9.03 20.68 -6.66
#